data_AF-A0A7J2NJY8-F1
#
_entry.id   AF-A0A7J2NJY8-F1
#
_cell.length_a   1.000
_cell.length_b   1.000
_cell.length_c   1.000
_cell.angle_alpha   90.00
_cell.angle_beta   90.00
_cell.angle_gamma   90.00
#
_symmetry.space_group_name_H-M   'P 1'
#
loop_
_entity.id
_entity.type
_entity.pdbx_description
1 polymer ?
#
loop_
_entity_poly.entity_id
_entity_poly.type
_entity_poly.pdbx_seq_one_letter_code
_entity_poly.pdbx_strand_id
1 'polypeptide(L)'
;MGMKIAVSGKGGVGKTTVAGAIARYWANSTSDVYYQYDSSGRLIHKNDGDYWTYIYDSSGHLIEVEKDNSTVSEFTYDAFGRRIKK
;
A
#
# COMPACT_ATOMS: atom_id res chain seq x y z
N MET A 1 -11.68 -11.11 13.83
CA MET A 1 -10.52 -11.02 12.92
C MET A 1 -10.32 -9.56 12.55
N GLY A 2 -9.39 -8.86 13.19
CA GLY A 2 -9.20 -7.42 12.98
C GLY A 2 -8.31 -7.13 11.77
N MET A 3 -8.83 -6.38 10.79
CA MET A 3 -8.01 -5.71 9.78
C MET A 3 -7.11 -4.69 10.46
N LYS A 4 -5.80 -4.77 10.22
CA LYS A 4 -4.82 -3.82 10.76
C LYS A 4 -4.46 -2.84 9.64
N ILE A 5 -5.04 -1.65 9.70
CA ILE A 5 -4.65 -0.54 8.82
C ILE A 5 -3.51 0.20 9.53
N ALA A 6 -2.30 0.13 8.97
CA ALA A 6 -1.17 0.91 9.43
C ALA A 6 -1.06 2.17 8.56
N VAL A 7 -1.44 3.32 9.12
CA VAL A 7 -1.19 4.64 8.52
C VAL A 7 0.18 5.10 9.03
N SER A 8 1.17 5.16 8.13
CA SER A 8 2.48 5.73 8.46
C SER A 8 2.61 7.04 7.71
N GLY A 9 2.09 8.11 8.32
CA GLY A 9 2.33 9.46 7.82
C GLY A 9 3.83 9.76 7.94
N LYS A 10 4.52 9.88 6.80
CA LYS A 10 5.90 10.41 6.76
C LYS A 10 5.84 11.93 6.97
N GLY A 11 5.50 12.34 8.19
CA GLY A 11 5.53 13.72 8.64
C GLY A 11 6.95 14.11 9.04
N GLY A 12 7.70 14.71 8.12
CA GLY A 12 8.87 15.51 8.46
C GLY A 12 8.46 16.73 9.30
N VAL A 13 9.06 16.83 10.49
CA VAL A 13 9.26 18.02 11.36
C VAL A 13 8.11 19.04 11.45
N GLY A 14 7.35 19.02 12.56
CA GLY A 14 6.44 20.13 12.87
C GLY A 14 5.45 19.90 14.00
N LYS A 15 5.90 19.55 15.21
CA LYS A 15 5.07 19.72 16.41
C LYS A 15 5.35 21.09 17.02
N THR A 16 4.49 22.09 16.78
CA THR A 16 4.19 23.18 17.73
C THR A 16 3.06 24.07 17.21
N THR A 17 2.02 24.14 18.03
CA THR A 17 0.94 25.14 18.16
C THR A 17 1.14 26.45 17.38
N VAL A 18 0.32 26.71 16.35
CA VAL A 18 -0.38 28.00 16.13
C VAL A 18 -1.69 27.78 15.34
N ALA A 19 -2.81 28.04 16.01
CA ALA A 19 -4.13 28.45 15.52
C ALA A 19 -4.67 27.89 14.17
N GLY A 20 -5.49 26.84 14.27
CA GLY A 20 -6.89 26.75 13.81
C GLY A 20 -7.32 27.04 12.35
N ALA A 21 -6.61 27.84 11.56
CA ALA A 21 -7.07 28.24 10.22
C ALA A 21 -5.95 28.35 9.18
N ILE A 22 -4.74 28.74 9.57
CA ILE A 22 -3.62 28.89 8.64
C ILE A 22 -2.91 27.56 8.35
N ALA A 23 -3.01 26.56 9.23
CA ALA A 23 -2.39 25.25 9.01
C ALA A 23 -2.98 24.41 7.88
N ARG A 24 -4.13 24.82 7.34
CA ARG A 24 -4.79 24.11 6.24
C ARG A 24 -4.26 24.46 4.85
N TYR A 25 -3.43 25.50 4.70
CA TYR A 25 -2.91 25.91 3.38
C TYR A 25 -1.52 25.36 3.03
N TRP A 26 -0.82 24.73 3.97
CA TRP A 26 0.48 24.09 3.72
C TRP A 26 0.50 22.58 4.00
N ALA A 27 -0.58 22.02 4.57
CA ALA A 27 -0.76 20.58 4.72
C ALA A 27 -1.36 19.90 3.48
N ASN A 28 -1.42 20.59 2.34
CA ASN A 28 -2.03 20.08 1.10
C ASN A 28 -0.99 19.46 0.18
N SER A 29 -0.30 18.40 0.64
CA SER A 29 0.47 17.43 -0.18
C SER A 29 1.15 16.37 0.68
N THR A 30 0.65 16.06 1.89
CA THR A 30 1.11 14.84 2.55
C THR A 30 0.29 13.72 1.92
N SER A 31 0.79 13.14 0.82
CA SER A 31 0.23 11.90 0.29
C SER A 31 0.20 10.91 1.44
N ASP A 32 -0.99 10.66 1.99
CA ASP A 32 -1.16 9.77 3.15
C ASP A 32 -0.70 8.38 2.73
N VAL A 33 0.53 8.05 3.10
CA VAL A 33 1.10 6.75 2.80
C VAL A 33 0.43 5.74 3.71
N TYR A 34 -0.35 4.82 3.14
CA TYR A 34 -0.97 3.74 3.89
C TYR A 34 -0.59 2.38 3.33
N TYR A 35 -0.54 1.41 4.25
CA TYR A 35 -0.28 0.02 3.94
C TYR A 35 -1.36 -0.82 4.60
N GLN A 36 -1.95 -1.72 3.82
CA GLN A 36 -2.93 -2.68 4.29
C GLN A 36 -2.36 -4.07 4.13
N TYR A 37 -2.47 -4.86 5.19
CA TYR A 37 -1.99 -6.24 5.23
C TYR A 37 -3.16 -7.19 5.44
N ASP A 38 -3.06 -8.37 4.86
CA ASP A 38 -3.99 -9.46 5.17
C ASP A 38 -3.73 -10.05 6.56
N SER A 39 -4.55 -11.04 6.95
CA SER A 39 -4.39 -11.75 8.23
C SER A 39 -3.06 -12.49 8.38
N SER A 40 -2.39 -12.78 7.27
CA SER A 40 -1.11 -13.47 7.20
C SER A 40 0.08 -12.49 7.20
N GLY A 41 -0.19 -11.18 7.28
CA GLY A 41 0.83 -10.13 7.27
C GLY A 41 1.40 -9.80 5.88
N ARG A 42 0.74 -10.23 4.80
CA ARG A 42 1.14 -9.91 3.42
C ARG A 42 0.51 -8.59 3.00
N LEU A 43 1.26 -7.75 2.30
CA LEU A 43 0.81 -6.44 1.85
C LEU A 43 -0.21 -6.61 0.73
N ILE A 44 -1.46 -6.19 0.91
CA ILE A 44 -2.52 -6.28 -0.10
C ILE A 44 -2.80 -4.94 -0.79
N HIS A 45 -2.66 -3.82 -0.06
CA HIS A 45 -2.79 -2.48 -0.63
C HIS A 45 -1.71 -1.55 -0.12
N LYS A 46 -1.20 -0.70 -1.02
CA LYS A 46 -0.31 0.40 -0.69
C LYS A 46 -0.80 1.65 -1.41
N ASN A 47 -0.84 2.77 -0.72
CA ASN A 47 -0.96 4.07 -1.36
C ASN A 47 0.24 4.89 -0.94
N ASP A 48 0.97 5.45 -1.90
CA ASP A 48 2.06 6.40 -1.65
C ASP A 48 2.01 7.62 -2.56
N GLY A 49 0.82 7.91 -3.08
CA GLY A 49 0.58 8.86 -4.18
C GLY A 49 0.04 8.16 -5.42
N ASP A 50 0.39 6.89 -5.59
CA ASP A 50 -0.22 5.95 -6.52
C ASP A 50 -0.90 4.81 -5.73
N TYR A 51 -2.04 4.30 -6.19
CA TYR A 51 -2.73 3.18 -5.56
C TYR A 51 -2.20 1.84 -6.10
N TRP A 52 -1.67 1.00 -5.22
CA TRP A 52 -1.13 -0.31 -5.56
C TRP A 52 -1.96 -1.42 -4.92
N THR A 53 -2.32 -2.42 -5.72
CA THR A 53 -2.95 -3.67 -5.27
C THR A 53 -2.01 -4.84 -5.52
N TYR A 54 -1.90 -5.73 -4.54
CA TYR A 54 -1.10 -6.95 -4.62
C TYR A 54 -1.99 -8.16 -4.40
N ILE A 55 -2.08 -9.02 -5.41
CA ILE A 55 -2.95 -10.19 -5.39
C ILE A 55 -2.09 -11.44 -5.24
N TYR A 56 -2.44 -12.28 -4.27
CA TYR A 56 -1.73 -13.50 -3.96
C TYR A 56 -2.60 -14.73 -4.23
N ASP A 57 -1.98 -15.83 -4.65
CA ASP A 57 -2.63 -17.13 -4.70
C ASP A 57 -2.88 -17.70 -3.28
N SER A 58 -3.59 -18.82 -3.21
CA SER A 58 -3.85 -19.55 -1.96
C SER A 58 -2.59 -20.07 -1.28
N SER A 59 -1.48 -20.23 -2.02
CA SER A 59 -0.17 -20.64 -1.51
C SER A 59 0.67 -19.45 -1.00
N GLY A 60 0.23 -18.22 -1.27
CA GLY A 60 0.91 -16.98 -0.92
C GLY A 60 1.95 -16.47 -1.90
N HIS A 61 1.93 -16.94 -3.14
CA HIS A 61 2.71 -16.34 -4.22
C HIS A 61 1.99 -15.12 -4.78
N LEU A 62 2.73 -14.04 -5.01
CA LEU A 62 2.19 -12.81 -5.61
C LEU A 62 1.93 -13.06 -7.10
N ILE A 63 0.67 -13.16 -7.51
CA ILE A 63 0.29 -13.47 -8.90
C ILE A 63 0.01 -12.23 -9.74
N GLU A 64 -0.34 -11.10 -9.12
CA GLU A 64 -0.66 -9.87 -9.86
C GLU A 64 -0.32 -8.63 -9.05
N VAL A 65 0.14 -7.59 -9.76
CA VAL A 65 0.36 -6.24 -9.23
C VAL A 65 -0.41 -5.26 -10.11
N GLU A 66 -1.27 -4.48 -9.49
CA GLU A 66 -2.02 -3.42 -10.14
C GLU A 66 -1.55 -2.06 -9.64
N LYS A 67 -1.53 -1.09 -10.55
CA LYS A 67 -1.34 0.34 -10.27
C LYS A 67 -2.57 1.09 -10.77
N ASP A 68 -3.26 1.80 -9.88
CA ASP A 68 -4.47 2.57 -10.16
C ASP A 68 -5.53 1.75 -10.92
N ASN A 69 -5.74 0.50 -10.49
CA ASN A 69 -6.62 -0.51 -11.12
C ASN A 69 -6.22 -0.92 -12.55
N SER A 70 -4.95 -0.71 -12.91
CA SER A 70 -4.37 -1.23 -14.15
C SER A 70 -3.31 -2.26 -13.81
N THR A 71 -3.45 -3.48 -14.34
CA THR A 71 -2.44 -4.54 -14.16
C THR A 71 -1.11 -4.10 -14.78
N VAL A 72 -0.08 -3.97 -13.95
CA VAL A 72 1.28 -3.58 -14.37
C VAL A 72 2.24 -4.75 -14.41
N SER A 73 1.92 -5.84 -13.73
CA SER A 73 2.70 -7.08 -13.78
C SER A 73 1.86 -8.27 -13.36
N GLU A 74 1.96 -9.36 -14.11
CA GLU A 74 1.42 -10.66 -13.76
C GLU A 74 2.57 -11.64 -13.54
N PHE A 75 2.35 -12.60 -12.64
CA PHE A 75 3.32 -13.60 -12.27
C PHE A 75 2.60 -14.95 -12.26
N THR A 76 3.15 -15.90 -13.02
CA THR A 76 2.66 -17.27 -13.00
C THR A 76 3.69 -18.15 -12.31
N TYR A 77 3.21 -19.04 -11.43
CA TYR A 77 4.03 -20.00 -10.70
C TYR A 77 3.61 -21.42 -11.06
N ASP A 78 4.57 -22.34 -11.08
CA ASP A 78 4.26 -23.78 -11.12
C ASP A 78 3.91 -24.32 -9.73
N ALA A 79 3.49 -25.59 -9.66
CA ALA A 79 3.13 -26.25 -8.41
C ALA A 79 4.29 -26.37 -7.39
N PHE A 80 5.53 -26.09 -7.80
CA PHE A 80 6.71 -26.07 -6.93
C PHE A 80 7.08 -24.65 -6.49
N GLY A 81 6.25 -23.64 -6.78
CA GLY A 81 6.49 -22.24 -6.43
C GLY A 81 7.56 -21.57 -7.28
N ARG A 82 7.94 -22.17 -8.41
CA ARG A 82 8.91 -21.55 -9.34
C ARG A 82 8.16 -20.63 -10.28
N ARG A 83 8.67 -19.41 -10.43
CA ARG A 83 8.12 -18.44 -11.38
C ARG A 83 8.37 -18.91 -12.81
N ILE A 84 7.30 -19.10 -13.57
CA ILE A 84 7.36 -19.55 -14.97
C ILE A 84 7.06 -18.41 -15.97
N LYS A 85 6.55 -17.26 -15.54
CA LYS A 85 6.27 -16.11 -16.42
C LYS A 85 6.31 -14.74 -15.70
N LYS A 86 6.60 -13.68 -16.47
CA LYS A 86 6.35 -12.25 -16.19
C LYS A 86 5.56 -11.64 -17.34
#